data_AF-U9VZV7-F1
#
_entry.id   AF-U9VZV7-F1
#
_cell.length_a   1.000
_cell.length_b   1.000
_cell.length_c   1.000
_cell.angle_alpha   90.00
_cell.angle_beta   90.00
_cell.angle_gamma   90.00
#
_symmetry.space_group_name_H-M   'P 1'
#
loop_
_entity.id
_entity.type
_entity.pdbx_description
1 polymer ?
#
loop_
_entity_poly.entity_id
_entity_poly.type
_entity_poly.pdbx_seq_one_letter_code
_entity_poly.pdbx_strand_id
1 'polypeptide(L)'
;MTAFTITLDPIGTLTDEAFYQLCRANPDVKFERSSQGELIIMSPTGSESGRRNADITIDLGIWNRQTQLGYTFDSSTCFKLPNGAERSPEAAWVERSRWQALSITERQNFPPIAPDFVIEL
;
A
#
# COMPACT_ATOMS: atom_id res chain seq x y z
N MET A 1 -10.36 10.96 -3.24
CA MET A 1 -10.02 10.14 -4.42
C MET A 1 -11.27 9.46 -4.92
N THR A 2 -11.38 9.20 -6.23
CA THR A 2 -12.45 8.34 -6.76
C THR A 2 -11.86 6.95 -7.01
N ALA A 3 -12.51 5.93 -6.48
CA ALA A 3 -12.15 4.53 -6.70
C ALA A 3 -13.12 3.90 -7.70
N PHE A 4 -12.58 3.13 -8.65
CA PHE A 4 -13.38 2.27 -9.52
C PHE A 4 -13.13 0.82 -9.14
N THR A 5 -14.20 0.08 -8.85
CA THR A 5 -14.11 -1.35 -8.50
C THR A 5 -14.56 -2.21 -9.67
N ILE A 6 -13.75 -3.21 -10.00
CA ILE A 6 -14.01 -4.20 -11.03
C ILE A 6 -14.14 -5.56 -10.37
N THR A 7 -15.33 -6.16 -10.46
CA THR A 7 -15.59 -7.54 -10.05
C THR A 7 -14.97 -8.50 -11.07
N LEU A 8 -14.13 -9.41 -10.58
CA LEU A 8 -13.41 -10.37 -11.42
C LEU A 8 -14.11 -11.74 -11.52
N ASP A 9 -15.15 -12.01 -10.72
CA ASP A 9 -15.90 -13.28 -10.70
C ASP A 9 -16.20 -13.87 -12.10
N PRO A 10 -16.61 -13.09 -13.13
CA PRO A 10 -16.91 -13.65 -14.45
C PRO A 10 -15.68 -14.20 -15.20
N ILE A 11 -14.47 -13.74 -14.85
CA ILE A 11 -13.21 -14.11 -15.51
C ILE A 11 -12.26 -14.90 -14.60
N GLY A 12 -12.60 -15.06 -13.32
CA GLY A 12 -11.86 -15.86 -12.35
C GLY A 12 -11.21 -15.04 -11.24
N THR A 13 -10.33 -15.70 -10.48
CA THR A 13 -9.67 -15.10 -9.33
C THR A 13 -8.27 -14.61 -9.68
N LEU A 14 -7.95 -13.38 -9.31
CA LEU A 14 -6.61 -12.82 -9.47
C LEU A 14 -5.70 -13.35 -8.36
N THR A 15 -4.70 -14.16 -8.73
CA THR A 15 -3.70 -14.66 -7.78
C THR A 15 -2.77 -13.53 -7.33
N ASP A 16 -2.06 -13.71 -6.22
CA ASP A 16 -1.11 -12.71 -5.69
C ASP A 16 -0.01 -12.39 -6.71
N GLU A 17 0.51 -13.42 -7.38
CA GLU A 17 1.52 -13.26 -8.43
C GLU A 17 0.94 -12.49 -9.64
N ALA A 18 -0.28 -12.83 -10.07
CA ALA A 18 -0.91 -12.13 -11.19
C ALA A 18 -1.23 -10.66 -10.85
N PHE A 19 -1.67 -10.37 -9.62
CA PHE A 19 -1.87 -9.00 -9.16
C PHE A 19 -0.56 -8.22 -9.12
N TYR A 20 0.51 -8.82 -8.57
CA TYR A 20 1.83 -8.22 -8.57
C TYR A 20 2.31 -7.89 -9.99
N GLN A 21 2.24 -8.84 -10.93
CA GLN A 21 2.62 -8.62 -12.32
C GLN A 21 1.75 -7.56 -13.01
N LEU A 22 0.45 -7.51 -12.71
CA LEU A 22 -0.45 -6.45 -13.20
C LEU A 22 0.02 -5.06 -12.77
N CYS A 23 0.37 -4.89 -11.49
CA CYS A 23 0.93 -3.65 -10.97
C CYS A 23 2.27 -3.31 -11.65
N ARG A 24 3.15 -4.30 -11.84
CA ARG A 24 4.44 -4.09 -12.51
C ARG A 24 4.30 -3.70 -13.98
N ALA A 25 3.29 -4.23 -14.67
CA ALA A 25 3.02 -3.94 -16.08
C ALA A 25 2.39 -2.56 -16.29
N ASN A 26 1.79 -1.95 -15.25
CA ASN A 26 1.11 -0.66 -15.33
C ASN A 26 1.54 0.24 -14.16
N PRO A 27 2.81 0.68 -14.12
CA PRO A 27 3.39 1.38 -12.97
C PRO A 27 2.72 2.73 -12.65
N ASP A 28 2.04 3.34 -13.62
CA ASP A 28 1.35 4.62 -13.45
C ASP A 28 -0.07 4.47 -12.86
N VAL A 29 -0.53 3.23 -12.64
CA VAL A 29 -1.86 2.93 -12.12
C VAL A 29 -1.74 2.39 -10.70
N LYS A 30 -2.40 3.07 -9.74
CA LYS A 30 -2.49 2.61 -8.35
C LYS A 30 -3.60 1.57 -8.25
N PHE A 31 -3.21 0.29 -8.33
CA PHE A 31 -4.10 -0.85 -8.11
C PHE A 31 -4.11 -1.29 -6.64
N GLU A 32 -5.28 -1.70 -6.19
CA GLU A 32 -5.51 -2.39 -4.92
C GLU A 32 -6.40 -3.62 -5.17
N ARG A 33 -6.43 -4.57 -4.23
CA ARG A 33 -7.28 -5.78 -4.33
C ARG A 33 -8.08 -5.99 -3.06
N SER A 34 -9.40 -6.01 -3.13
CA SER A 34 -10.25 -6.25 -1.95
C SER A 34 -10.05 -7.64 -1.35
N SER A 35 -10.48 -7.84 -0.10
CA SER A 35 -10.48 -9.18 0.54
C SER A 35 -11.37 -10.18 -0.19
N GLN A 36 -12.28 -9.69 -1.03
CA GLN A 36 -13.17 -10.47 -1.89
C GLN A 36 -12.54 -10.77 -3.26
N GLY A 37 -11.33 -10.26 -3.53
CA GLY A 37 -10.64 -10.45 -4.81
C GLY A 37 -11.02 -9.45 -5.90
N GLU A 38 -11.75 -8.38 -5.58
CA GLU A 38 -12.10 -7.33 -6.55
C GLU A 38 -10.90 -6.43 -6.82
N LEU A 39 -10.73 -6.00 -8.08
CA LEU A 39 -9.70 -5.04 -8.45
C LEU A 39 -10.21 -3.62 -8.20
N ILE A 40 -9.46 -2.83 -7.45
CA ILE A 40 -9.76 -1.44 -7.16
C ILE A 40 -8.72 -0.57 -7.87
N ILE A 41 -9.19 0.38 -8.66
CA ILE A 41 -8.36 1.34 -9.40
C ILE A 41 -8.52 2.70 -8.74
N MET A 42 -7.43 3.22 -8.20
CA MET A 42 -7.41 4.51 -7.54
C MET A 42 -7.09 5.62 -8.56
N SER A 43 -7.94 6.65 -8.61
CA SER A 43 -7.66 7.83 -9.43
C SER A 43 -6.47 8.62 -8.87
N PRO A 44 -5.72 9.35 -9.71
CA PRO A 44 -4.66 10.24 -9.24
C PRO A 44 -5.15 11.24 -8.18
N THR A 45 -4.29 11.50 -7.20
CA THR A 45 -4.58 12.44 -6.11
C THR A 45 -4.55 13.89 -6.61
N GLY A 46 -5.59 14.66 -6.30
CA GLY A 46 -5.64 16.09 -6.62
C GLY A 46 -4.65 16.94 -5.80
N SER A 47 -4.34 18.14 -6.27
CA SER A 47 -3.25 18.98 -5.73
C SER A 47 -3.35 19.26 -4.22
N GLU A 48 -4.51 19.66 -3.71
CA GLU A 48 -4.69 19.98 -2.28
C GLU A 48 -4.62 18.74 -1.37
N SER A 49 -5.09 17.59 -1.85
CA SER A 49 -4.92 16.32 -1.12
C SER A 49 -3.45 15.89 -1.16
N GLY A 50 -2.80 16.01 -2.31
CA GLY A 50 -1.38 15.68 -2.46
C GLY A 50 -0.48 16.56 -1.58
N ARG A 51 -0.77 17.88 -1.50
CA ARG A 51 -0.05 18.80 -0.61
C ARG A 51 -0.17 18.39 0.86
N ARG A 52 -1.39 18.06 1.31
CA ARG A 52 -1.63 17.58 2.68
C ARG A 52 -0.95 16.24 2.95
N ASN A 53 -0.96 15.32 1.99
CA ASN A 53 -0.28 14.03 2.15
C ASN A 53 1.24 14.18 2.26
N ALA A 54 1.81 15.13 1.49
CA ALA A 54 3.22 15.44 1.57
C ALA A 54 3.62 15.94 2.97
N ASP A 55 2.85 16.88 3.54
CA ASP A 55 3.08 17.40 4.90
C ASP A 55 3.04 16.24 5.93
N ILE A 56 2.03 15.37 5.85
CA ILE A 56 1.87 14.21 6.73
C ILE A 56 3.05 13.22 6.61
N THR A 57 3.46 12.90 5.38
CA THR A 57 4.58 11.98 5.12
C THR A 57 5.88 12.55 5.69
N ILE A 58 6.09 13.86 5.58
CA ILE A 58 7.24 14.56 6.14
C ILE A 58 7.23 14.46 7.67
N ASP A 59 6.13 14.80 8.31
CA ASP A 59 6.03 14.80 9.78
C ASP A 59 6.24 13.39 10.35
N LEU A 60 5.60 12.38 9.76
CA LEU A 60 5.78 10.97 10.14
C LEU A 60 7.23 10.52 9.93
N GLY A 61 7.85 10.93 8.82
CA GLY A 61 9.24 10.65 8.51
C GLY A 61 10.22 11.29 9.50
N ILE A 62 9.99 12.55 9.90
CA ILE A 62 10.80 13.26 10.90
C ILE A 62 10.70 12.55 12.25
N TRP A 63 9.48 12.28 12.71
CA TRP A 63 9.25 11.56 13.96
C TRP A 63 9.96 10.21 13.96
N ASN A 64 9.80 9.41 12.90
CA ASN A 64 10.42 8.08 12.84
C ASN A 64 11.96 8.14 12.79
N ARG A 65 12.54 9.16 12.15
CA ARG A 65 14.00 9.35 12.15
C ARG A 65 14.54 9.72 13.53
N GLN A 66 13.78 10.50 14.31
CA GLN A 66 14.15 10.89 15.67
C GLN A 66 14.03 9.72 16.65
N THR A 67 12.94 8.96 16.59
CA THR A 67 12.67 7.86 17.53
C THR A 67 13.36 6.56 17.13
N GLN A 68 13.64 6.38 15.84
CA GLN A 68 14.26 5.19 15.27
C GLN A 68 13.48 3.90 15.59
N LEU A 69 12.15 3.99 15.75
CA LEU A 69 11.32 2.86 16.16
C LEU A 69 10.89 1.97 15.00
N GLY A 70 10.98 2.44 13.75
CA GLY A 70 10.46 1.69 12.61
C GLY A 70 10.82 2.25 11.25
N TYR A 71 9.93 2.03 10.29
CA TYR A 71 10.07 2.44 8.89
C TYR A 71 8.77 3.06 8.41
N THR A 72 8.89 4.14 7.64
CA THR A 72 7.75 4.85 7.03
C THR A 72 7.67 4.52 5.55
N PHE A 73 6.45 4.50 5.03
CA PHE A 73 6.14 4.16 3.64
C PHE A 73 5.20 5.21 3.05
N ASP A 74 5.43 5.52 1.77
CA ASP A 74 4.66 6.53 1.04
C ASP A 74 3.32 5.99 0.52
N SER A 75 2.53 6.86 -0.10
CA SER A 75 1.20 6.57 -0.63
C SER A 75 1.16 5.61 -1.82
N SER A 76 2.31 5.12 -2.29
CA SER A 76 2.41 4.18 -3.40
C SER A 76 2.76 2.76 -2.94
N THR A 77 3.14 2.61 -1.67
CA THR A 77 3.50 1.31 -1.12
C THR A 77 2.26 0.46 -0.93
N CYS A 78 2.24 -0.72 -1.53
CA CYS A 78 1.15 -1.69 -1.40
C CYS A 78 1.52 -2.78 -0.38
N PHE A 79 0.62 -3.05 0.56
CA PHE A 79 0.76 -4.04 1.62
C PHE A 79 -0.22 -5.19 1.41
N LYS A 80 0.26 -6.43 1.57
CA LYS A 80 -0.61 -7.61 1.58
C LYS A 80 -1.06 -7.89 3.02
N LEU A 81 -2.34 -7.68 3.27
CA LEU A 81 -2.95 -7.79 4.60
C LEU A 81 -3.32 -9.24 4.95
N PRO A 82 -3.44 -9.58 6.25
CA PRO A 82 -3.78 -10.94 6.68
C PRO A 82 -5.12 -11.48 6.18
N ASN A 83 -6.05 -10.59 5.83
CA ASN A 83 -7.35 -10.94 5.26
C ASN A 83 -7.32 -11.14 3.73
N GLY A 84 -6.12 -11.15 3.13
CA GLY A 84 -5.94 -11.33 1.69
C GLY A 84 -6.09 -10.05 0.86
N ALA A 85 -6.49 -8.93 1.46
CA ALA A 85 -6.55 -7.65 0.76
C ALA A 85 -5.15 -7.09 0.48
N GLU A 86 -5.01 -6.38 -0.62
CA GLU A 86 -3.83 -5.55 -0.94
C GLU A 86 -4.24 -4.09 -0.97
N ARG A 87 -3.59 -3.27 -0.14
CA ARG A 87 -3.97 -1.87 0.12
C ARG A 87 -2.75 -0.97 0.13
N SER A 88 -2.93 0.27 -0.31
CA SER A 88 -1.88 1.27 -0.38
C SER A 88 -2.36 2.56 0.30
N PRO A 89 -2.23 2.65 1.64
CA PRO A 89 -2.68 3.81 2.40
C PRO A 89 -1.89 5.07 2.04
N GLU A 90 -2.43 6.26 2.32
CA GLU A 90 -1.76 7.53 2.00
C GLU A 90 -0.43 7.74 2.75
N ALA A 91 -0.30 7.19 3.96
CA ALA A 91 0.98 6.98 4.64
C ALA A 91 0.90 5.75 5.57
N ALA A 92 2.02 5.05 5.74
CA ALA A 92 2.11 3.91 6.65
C ALA A 92 3.40 3.89 7.46
N TRP A 93 3.35 3.26 8.63
CA TRP A 93 4.50 2.97 9.46
C TRP A 93 4.47 1.53 9.99
N VAL A 94 5.63 0.89 9.98
CA VAL A 94 5.84 -0.47 10.49
C VAL A 94 6.95 -0.44 11.54
N GLU A 95 6.71 -1.08 12.67
CA GLU A 95 7.68 -1.24 13.74
C GLU A 95 8.94 -1.96 13.24
N ARG A 96 10.11 -1.55 13.73
CA ARG A 96 11.41 -2.02 13.24
C ARG A 96 11.54 -3.53 13.33
N SER A 97 11.17 -4.12 14.46
CA SER A 97 11.33 -5.57 14.67
C SER A 97 10.46 -6.37 13.69
N ARG A 98 9.22 -5.93 13.47
CA ARG A 98 8.28 -6.53 12.52
C ARG A 98 8.77 -6.43 11.08
N TRP A 99 9.30 -5.26 10.68
CA TRP A 99 9.88 -5.08 9.34
C TRP A 99 11.13 -5.94 9.12
N GLN A 100 12.00 -6.03 10.12
CA GLN A 100 13.24 -6.80 10.03
C GLN A 100 13.02 -8.32 10.08
N ALA A 101 11.89 -8.77 10.61
CA ALA A 101 11.48 -10.18 10.58
C ALA A 101 11.12 -10.66 9.16
N LEU A 102 10.83 -9.75 8.23
CA LEU A 102 10.56 -10.09 6.84
C LEU A 102 11.84 -10.49 6.09
N SER A 103 11.72 -11.51 5.24
CA SER A 103 12.76 -11.88 4.29
C SER A 103 13.07 -10.72 3.34
N ILE A 104 14.24 -10.79 2.68
CA ILE A 104 14.62 -9.77 1.69
C ILE A 104 13.61 -9.74 0.53
N THR A 105 13.16 -10.91 0.07
CA THR A 105 12.18 -11.03 -1.01
C THR A 105 10.83 -10.41 -0.64
N GLU A 106 10.35 -10.63 0.60
CA GLU A 106 9.11 -10.01 1.07
C GLU A 106 9.22 -8.47 1.13
N ARG A 107 10.38 -7.94 1.51
CA ARG A 107 10.62 -6.49 1.56
C ARG A 107 10.77 -5.83 0.18
N GLN A 108 11.12 -6.60 -0.85
CA GLN A 108 11.29 -6.10 -2.23
C GLN A 108 9.99 -6.15 -3.05
N ASN A 109 9.01 -6.95 -2.62
CA ASN A 109 7.68 -7.06 -3.23
C ASN A 109 6.64 -6.31 -2.38
N PHE A 110 5.36 -6.71 -2.46
CA PHE A 110 4.33 -6.25 -1.51
C PHE A 110 4.49 -7.02 -0.19
N PRO A 111 4.93 -6.36 0.89
CA PRO A 111 5.22 -7.05 2.13
C PRO A 111 3.94 -7.65 2.73
N PRO A 112 3.95 -8.92 3.18
CA PRO A 112 2.80 -9.60 3.78
C PRO A 112 2.62 -9.19 5.24
N ILE A 113 2.40 -7.89 5.46
CA ILE A 113 2.32 -7.29 6.77
C ILE A 113 1.25 -6.20 6.79
N ALA A 114 0.43 -6.18 7.84
CA ALA A 114 -0.39 -5.02 8.15
C ALA A 114 0.48 -3.96 8.87
N PRO A 115 0.53 -2.71 8.37
CA PRO A 115 1.21 -1.63 9.08
C PRO A 115 0.69 -1.45 10.50
N ASP A 116 1.58 -1.05 11.41
CA ASP A 116 1.23 -0.73 12.81
C ASP A 116 0.42 0.58 12.90
N PHE A 117 0.63 1.47 11.93
CA PHE A 117 -0.06 2.75 11.84
C PHE A 117 -0.25 3.12 10.37
N VAL A 118 -1.43 3.67 10.05
CA VAL A 118 -1.80 4.17 8.72
C VAL A 118 -2.51 5.51 8.82
N ILE A 119 -2.39 6.33 7.77
CA ILE A 119 -3.16 7.57 7.59
C ILE A 119 -3.86 7.51 6.22
N GLU A 120 -5.11 8.00 6.19
CA GLU A 120 -5.92 8.19 4.99
C GLU A 120 -6.49 9.62 4.97
N LEU A 121 -6.67 10.20 3.77
CA LEU A 121 -7.15 11.58 3.54
C LEU A 121 -8.45 11.68 2.74
#